data_AF-A0A847N106-F1
#
_entry.id   AF-A0A847N106-F1
#
_cell.length_a   1.000
_cell.length_b   1.000
_cell.length_c   1.000
_cell.angle_alpha   90.00
_cell.angle_beta   90.00
_cell.angle_gamma   90.00
#
_symmetry.space_group_name_H-M   'P 1'
#
loop_
_entity.id
_entity.type
_entity.pdbx_description
1 polymer ?
#
loop_
_entity_poly.entity_id
_entity_poly.type
_entity_poly.pdbx_seq_one_letter_code
_entity_poly.pdbx_strand_id
1 'polypeptide(L)'
;MKPKKTNAPYVSSRFSPAYLKKAHDATFAHESVIRASEHCVCFYCGHSFKPNEEAKLSWIAERPPRERTLRCPMCAIDCVIGSASSFPIDDPEFVLACSEAWFGGISRISDGKPVEKLSYVHLILD
;
A
#
# COMPACT_ATOMS: atom_id res chain seq x y z
N MET A 1 19.64 3.18 15.61
CA MET A 1 20.16 1.82 15.33
C MET A 1 19.28 1.22 14.25
N LYS A 2 19.77 1.00 13.02
CA LYS A 2 18.95 0.30 12.01
C LYS A 2 18.75 -1.14 12.48
N PRO A 3 17.51 -1.68 12.50
CA PRO A 3 17.31 -3.08 12.85
C PRO A 3 18.16 -3.93 11.90
N LYS A 4 18.93 -4.87 12.46
CA LYS A 4 19.69 -5.83 11.67
C LYS A 4 18.68 -6.59 10.81
N LYS A 5 18.87 -6.60 9.48
CA LYS A 5 18.09 -7.45 8.58
C LYS A 5 18.33 -8.90 9.03
N THR A 6 17.37 -9.47 9.73
CA THR A 6 17.37 -10.88 10.09
C THR A 6 16.92 -11.66 8.87
N ASN A 7 17.63 -12.73 8.52
CA ASN A 7 17.18 -13.65 7.46
C ASN A 7 15.97 -14.51 7.89
N ALA A 8 15.46 -14.31 9.12
CA ALA A 8 14.24 -14.94 9.59
C ALA A 8 13.03 -14.23 8.98
N PRO A 9 12.05 -14.97 8.43
CA PRO A 9 10.81 -14.38 7.93
C PRO A 9 10.09 -13.63 9.05
N TYR A 10 9.58 -12.44 8.76
CA TYR A 10 8.71 -11.72 9.68
C TYR A 10 7.43 -12.53 9.90
N VAL A 11 7.07 -12.74 11.17
CA VAL A 11 5.83 -13.41 11.57
C VAL A 11 5.10 -12.49 12.53
N SER A 12 3.93 -11.99 12.14
CA SER A 12 3.07 -11.24 13.05
C SER A 12 2.50 -12.17 14.12
N SER A 13 2.56 -11.76 15.38
CA SER A 13 1.91 -12.48 16.49
C SER A 13 0.42 -12.13 16.63
N ARG A 14 -0.03 -11.03 16.01
CA ARG A 14 -1.41 -10.51 16.11
C ARG A 14 -2.28 -10.83 14.90
N PHE A 15 -1.69 -10.95 13.72
CA PHE A 15 -2.44 -11.13 12.47
C PHE A 15 -2.07 -12.43 11.78
N SER A 16 -3.06 -13.28 11.51
CA SER A 16 -2.82 -14.56 10.82
C SER A 16 -2.46 -14.34 9.34
N PRO A 17 -1.69 -15.23 8.71
CA PRO A 17 -1.37 -15.13 7.28
C PRO A 17 -2.61 -15.05 6.39
N ALA A 18 -3.68 -15.78 6.74
CA ALA A 18 -4.93 -15.74 6.00
C ALA A 18 -5.65 -14.38 6.12
N TYR A 19 -5.56 -13.71 7.27
CA TYR A 19 -6.12 -12.37 7.47
C TYR A 19 -5.33 -11.32 6.67
N LEU A 20 -3.99 -11.39 6.72
CA LEU A 20 -3.12 -10.51 5.93
C LEU A 20 -3.33 -10.70 4.43
N LYS A 21 -3.55 -11.94 3.97
CA LYS A 21 -3.90 -12.20 2.56
C LYS A 21 -5.21 -11.51 2.17
N LYS A 22 -6.25 -11.55 3.01
CA LYS A 22 -7.52 -10.84 2.72
C LYS A 22 -7.33 -9.33 2.65
N ALA A 23 -6.47 -8.77 3.50
CA ALA A 23 -6.12 -7.35 3.44
C ALA A 23 -5.41 -7.00 2.14
N HIS A 24 -4.48 -7.85 1.68
CA HIS A 24 -3.82 -7.70 0.39
C HIS A 24 -4.82 -7.82 -0.77
N ASP A 25 -5.72 -8.80 -0.76
CA ASP A 25 -6.77 -8.96 -1.77
C ASP A 25 -7.65 -7.69 -1.86
N ALA A 26 -7.85 -6.98 -0.75
CA ALA A 26 -8.60 -5.71 -0.69
C ALA A 26 -7.86 -4.49 -1.28
N THR A 27 -6.61 -4.66 -1.73
CA THR A 27 -5.84 -3.63 -2.45
C THR A 27 -6.01 -3.70 -3.97
N PHE A 28 -6.90 -4.56 -4.47
CA PHE A 28 -7.11 -4.81 -5.89
C PHE A 28 -8.58 -4.58 -6.28
N ALA A 29 -8.82 -3.98 -7.45
CA ALA A 29 -10.16 -3.72 -8.00
C ALA A 29 -11.13 -3.13 -6.95
N HIS A 30 -10.72 -2.00 -6.35
CA HIS A 30 -11.23 -1.50 -5.08
C HIS A 30 -11.61 -0.01 -5.14
N GLU A 31 -11.94 0.49 -6.35
CA GLU A 31 -12.23 1.91 -6.58
C GLU A 31 -13.36 2.44 -5.69
N SER A 32 -14.45 1.70 -5.55
CA SER A 32 -15.58 2.09 -4.69
C SER A 32 -15.16 2.25 -3.23
N VAL A 33 -14.32 1.34 -2.72
CA VAL A 33 -13.76 1.40 -1.37
C VAL A 33 -12.90 2.65 -1.19
N ILE A 34 -11.99 2.94 -2.12
CA ILE A 34 -11.14 4.14 -2.05
C ILE A 34 -11.99 5.41 -2.05
N ARG A 35 -13.00 5.50 -2.91
CA ARG A 35 -13.88 6.68 -3.00
C ARG A 35 -14.67 6.92 -1.72
N ALA A 36 -15.04 5.85 -1.01
CA ALA A 36 -15.71 5.91 0.27
C ALA A 36 -14.76 6.13 1.46
N SER A 37 -13.43 6.09 1.25
CA SER A 37 -12.45 6.16 2.32
C SER A 37 -12.06 7.60 2.65
N GLU A 38 -11.96 7.89 3.94
CA GLU A 38 -11.44 9.18 4.43
C GLU A 38 -9.93 9.31 4.19
N HIS A 39 -9.20 8.21 4.34
CA HIS A 39 -7.78 8.13 4.07
C HIS A 39 -7.39 6.75 3.53
N CYS A 40 -6.21 6.65 2.97
CA CYS A 40 -5.65 5.43 2.39
C CYS A 40 -4.19 5.27 2.81
N VAL A 41 -3.72 4.02 2.90
CA VAL A 41 -2.34 3.67 3.21
C VAL A 41 -1.78 2.75 2.13
N CYS A 42 -0.53 2.96 1.73
CA CYS A 42 0.18 2.03 0.85
C CYS A 42 0.98 1.00 1.65
N PHE A 43 0.75 -0.30 1.45
CA PHE A 43 1.53 -1.36 2.13
C PHE A 43 2.99 -1.48 1.66
N TYR A 44 3.38 -0.82 0.55
CA TYR A 44 4.78 -0.82 0.13
C TYR A 44 5.61 0.29 0.79
N CYS A 45 5.05 1.50 0.87
CA CYS A 45 5.80 2.67 1.35
C CYS A 45 5.29 3.29 2.64
N GLY A 46 4.12 2.87 3.13
CA GLY A 46 3.51 3.43 4.35
C GLY A 46 2.95 4.84 4.16
N HIS A 47 2.93 5.38 2.93
CA HIS A 47 2.34 6.69 2.69
C HIS A 47 0.85 6.67 3.01
N SER A 48 0.43 7.53 3.94
CA SER A 48 -0.97 7.83 4.22
C SER A 48 -1.37 9.12 3.51
N PHE A 49 -2.53 9.10 2.86
CA PHE A 49 -3.07 10.25 2.12
C PHE A 49 -4.60 10.23 2.09
N LYS A 50 -5.21 11.37 1.83
CA LYS A 50 -6.67 11.48 1.69
C LYS A 50 -7.04 11.45 0.20
N PRO A 51 -7.71 10.40 -0.29
CA PRO A 51 -7.95 10.24 -1.72
C PRO A 51 -8.78 11.38 -2.33
N ASN A 52 -9.64 12.02 -1.54
CA ASN A 52 -10.51 13.13 -1.97
C ASN A 52 -9.81 14.50 -1.98
N GLU A 53 -8.62 14.62 -1.37
CA GLU A 53 -7.81 15.85 -1.38
C GLU A 53 -6.65 15.78 -2.41
N GLU A 54 -6.41 14.61 -3.00
CA GLU A 54 -5.37 14.41 -4.00
C GLU A 54 -5.74 15.04 -5.35
N ALA A 55 -4.91 15.97 -5.83
CA ALA A 55 -5.13 16.67 -7.10
C ALA A 55 -5.14 15.72 -8.32
N LYS A 56 -4.39 14.60 -8.24
CA LYS A 56 -4.34 13.60 -9.32
C LYS A 56 -4.08 12.20 -8.77
N LEU A 57 -5.05 11.32 -8.97
CA LEU A 57 -4.93 9.89 -8.73
C LEU A 57 -4.71 9.13 -10.05
N SER A 58 -3.87 8.09 -10.01
CA SER A 58 -3.60 7.25 -11.18
C SER A 58 -4.21 5.87 -11.02
N TRP A 59 -5.20 5.57 -11.86
CA TRP A 59 -5.96 4.33 -11.83
C TRP A 59 -5.48 3.35 -12.91
N ILE A 60 -5.36 2.08 -12.55
CA ILE A 60 -5.13 0.96 -13.47
C ILE A 60 -6.50 0.43 -13.90
N ALA A 61 -6.72 0.32 -15.21
CA ALA A 61 -7.92 -0.31 -15.75
C ALA A 61 -7.79 -1.83 -15.66
N GLU A 62 -8.70 -2.46 -14.93
CA GLU A 62 -8.76 -3.92 -14.81
C GLU A 62 -9.67 -4.52 -15.89
N ARG A 63 -9.55 -5.84 -16.09
CA ARG A 63 -10.45 -6.56 -17.01
C ARG A 63 -11.87 -6.60 -16.44
N PRO A 64 -12.92 -6.28 -17.24
CA PRO A 64 -14.32 -6.40 -16.81
C PRO A 64 -14.63 -7.79 -16.21
N PRO A 65 -15.49 -7.89 -15.18
CA PRO A 65 -16.31 -6.83 -14.59
C PRO A 65 -15.64 -6.08 -13.42
N ARG A 66 -14.30 -6.13 -13.31
CA ARG A 66 -13.59 -5.58 -12.14
C ARG A 66 -13.53 -4.05 -12.16
N GLU A 67 -13.58 -3.46 -10.98
CA GLU A 67 -13.28 -2.04 -10.77
C GLU A 67 -11.80 -1.75 -11.01
N ARG A 68 -11.43 -0.46 -11.06
CA ARG A 68 -10.04 -0.03 -11.21
C ARG A 68 -9.24 -0.22 -9.93
N THR A 69 -7.93 -0.32 -10.07
CA THR A 69 -6.98 -0.40 -8.94
C THR A 69 -6.20 0.92 -8.83
N LEU A 70 -6.14 1.51 -7.63
CA LEU A 70 -5.39 2.75 -7.43
C LEU A 70 -3.89 2.48 -7.27
N ARG A 71 -3.06 3.26 -7.98
CA ARG A 71 -1.62 3.36 -7.67
C ARG A 71 -1.37 4.41 -6.60
N CYS A 72 -0.49 4.09 -5.67
CA CYS A 72 -0.05 5.03 -4.63
C CYS A 72 0.50 6.32 -5.28
N PRO A 73 0.04 7.52 -4.89
CA PRO A 73 0.51 8.80 -5.46
C PRO A 73 1.98 9.10 -5.13
N MET A 74 2.55 8.37 -4.17
CA MET A 74 3.93 8.53 -3.70
C MET A 74 4.91 7.59 -4.42
N CYS A 75 4.62 6.28 -4.44
CA CYS A 75 5.55 5.27 -4.96
C CYS A 75 5.05 4.53 -6.21
N ALA A 76 3.88 4.89 -6.74
CA ALA A 76 3.24 4.28 -7.91
C ALA A 76 2.94 2.76 -7.81
N ILE A 77 3.24 2.11 -6.68
CA ILE A 77 2.82 0.72 -6.43
C ILE A 77 1.32 0.66 -6.18
N ASP A 78 0.68 -0.34 -6.76
CA ASP A 78 -0.75 -0.68 -6.74
C ASP A 78 -1.12 -1.55 -5.53
N CYS A 79 -0.61 -1.18 -4.34
CA CYS A 79 -0.88 -1.88 -3.09
C CYS A 79 -1.34 -0.85 -2.05
N VAL A 80 -2.50 -0.25 -2.32
CA VAL A 80 -3.16 0.78 -1.52
C VAL A 80 -4.42 0.20 -0.91
N ILE A 81 -4.66 0.49 0.37
CA ILE A 81 -5.88 0.13 1.07
C ILE A 81 -6.55 1.38 1.63
N GLY A 82 -7.88 1.45 1.54
CA GLY A 82 -8.69 2.56 2.06
C GLY A 82 -9.32 2.27 3.42
N SER A 83 -9.61 3.31 4.20
CA SER A 83 -10.23 3.18 5.54
C SER A 83 -11.63 2.55 5.51
N ALA A 84 -12.32 2.57 4.38
CA ALA A 84 -13.60 1.88 4.20
C ALA A 84 -13.48 0.36 3.99
N SER A 85 -12.27 -0.21 3.99
CA SER A 85 -12.00 -1.63 3.71
C SER A 85 -12.28 -2.60 4.87
N SER A 86 -12.72 -2.11 6.03
CA SER A 86 -12.91 -2.88 7.30
C SER A 86 -11.62 -3.37 7.99
N PHE A 87 -10.44 -3.06 7.44
CA PHE A 87 -9.15 -3.40 8.06
C PHE A 87 -8.61 -2.27 8.96
N PRO A 88 -7.80 -2.57 9.99
CA PRO A 88 -7.25 -1.58 10.90
C PRO A 88 -6.05 -0.86 10.27
N ILE A 89 -6.28 -0.08 9.21
CA ILE A 89 -5.20 0.52 8.41
C ILE A 89 -4.42 1.63 9.14
N ASP A 90 -4.97 2.14 10.25
CA ASP A 90 -4.30 3.07 11.17
C ASP A 90 -3.32 2.38 12.14
N ASP A 91 -3.36 1.05 12.26
CA ASP A 91 -2.45 0.29 13.11
C ASP A 91 -1.10 0.08 12.40
N PRO A 92 0.01 0.67 12.87
CA PRO A 92 1.31 0.54 12.22
C PRO A 92 1.83 -0.91 12.20
N GLU A 93 1.46 -1.74 13.18
CA GLU A 93 1.85 -3.15 13.19
C GLU A 93 1.10 -3.93 12.12
N PHE A 94 -0.18 -3.61 11.88
CA PHE A 94 -0.96 -4.20 10.80
C PHE A 94 -0.39 -3.84 9.42
N VAL A 95 -0.07 -2.56 9.21
CA VAL A 95 0.52 -2.07 7.96
C VAL A 95 1.88 -2.72 7.71
N LEU A 96 2.73 -2.83 8.74
CA LEU A 96 4.00 -3.56 8.66
C LEU A 96 3.77 -5.04 8.34
N ALA A 97 2.83 -5.69 9.00
CA ALA A 97 2.54 -7.10 8.78
C ALA A 97 2.05 -7.39 7.35
N CYS A 98 1.20 -6.53 6.79
CA CYS A 98 0.77 -6.63 5.39
C CYS A 98 1.93 -6.40 4.42
N SER A 99 2.81 -5.43 4.73
CA SER A 99 4.02 -5.16 3.94
C SER A 99 4.93 -6.38 3.89
N GLU A 100 5.24 -6.96 5.04
CA GLU A 100 6.13 -8.10 5.17
C GLU A 100 5.54 -9.36 4.55
N ALA A 101 4.24 -9.62 4.74
CA ALA A 101 3.57 -10.78 4.16
C ALA A 101 3.58 -10.78 2.63
N TRP A 102 3.48 -9.60 1.99
CA TRP A 102 3.41 -9.50 0.53
C TRP A 102 4.76 -9.23 -0.14
N PHE A 103 5.61 -8.39 0.46
CA PHE A 103 6.88 -7.95 -0.12
C PHE A 103 8.11 -8.63 0.49
N GLY A 104 7.95 -9.44 1.56
CA GLY A 104 9.04 -10.25 2.12
C GLY A 104 10.26 -9.44 2.54
N GLY A 105 10.07 -8.29 3.19
CA GLY A 105 11.14 -7.37 3.58
C GLY A 105 11.68 -6.48 2.47
N ILE A 106 11.14 -6.57 1.25
CA ILE A 106 11.51 -5.73 0.09
C ILE A 106 10.50 -4.58 -0.06
N SER A 107 10.39 -3.75 0.96
CA SER A 107 9.52 -2.56 0.95
C SER A 107 10.23 -1.35 1.57
N ARG A 108 9.73 -0.13 1.33
CA ARG A 108 10.32 1.07 1.97
C ARG A 108 10.05 1.09 3.47
N ILE A 109 8.95 0.48 3.91
CA ILE A 109 8.63 0.30 5.32
C ILE A 109 9.72 -0.55 5.98
N SER A 110 10.03 -1.72 5.40
CA SER A 110 11.04 -2.66 5.92
C SER A 110 12.45 -2.07 5.91
N ASP A 111 12.78 -1.26 4.88
CA ASP A 111 14.07 -0.58 4.78
C ASP A 111 14.22 0.61 5.76
N GLY A 112 13.14 1.03 6.42
CA GLY A 112 13.12 2.24 7.25
C GLY A 112 13.46 3.51 6.47
N LYS A 113 13.15 3.52 5.17
CA LYS A 113 13.43 4.65 4.27
C LYS A 113 12.33 5.70 4.39
N PRO A 114 12.65 7.00 4.28
CA PRO A 114 11.63 8.03 4.24
C PRO A 114 10.72 7.87 3.01
N VAL A 115 9.50 8.37 3.17
CA VAL A 115 8.46 8.34 2.15
C VAL A 115 8.69 9.48 1.15
N GLU A 116 9.48 9.22 0.11
CA GLU A 116 9.83 10.22 -0.92
C GLU A 116 9.03 10.03 -2.22
N LYS A 117 8.53 11.12 -2.81
CA LYS A 117 7.72 11.05 -4.03
C LYS A 117 8.59 10.59 -5.19
N LEU A 118 8.14 9.58 -5.93
CA LEU A 118 8.79 9.22 -7.19
C LEU A 118 8.73 10.42 -8.13
N SER A 119 9.89 11.06 -8.33
CA SER A 119 10.10 11.97 -9.44
C SER A 119 10.37 11.09 -10.67
N TYR A 120 9.40 10.96 -11.55
CA TYR A 120 9.74 10.62 -12.93
C TYR A 120 10.62 11.75 -13.44
N VAL A 121 11.90 11.47 -13.68
CA VAL A 121 12.71 12.36 -14.51
C VAL A 121 11.88 12.48 -15.79
N HIS A 122 11.42 13.69 -16.09
CA HIS A 122 10.79 13.96 -17.37
C HIS A 122 11.90 13.73 -18.39
N LEU A 123 12.03 12.50 -18.89
CA LEU A 123 12.75 12.25 -20.12
C LEU A 123 11.89 12.91 -21.18
N ILE A 124 12.16 14.19 -21.38
CA ILE A 124 11.70 14.92 -22.55
C ILE A 124 12.39 14.20 -23.70
N LEU A 125 11.66 13.26 -24.31
CA LEU A 125 11.98 12.82 -25.65
C LEU A 125 11.45 13.95 -26.54
N ASP A 126 12.35 14.89 -26.86
CA ASP A 126 12.18 15.79 -27.99
C ASP A 126 12.12 14.98 -29.29
#